data_AF-A0A914F0W1-F1
#
_entry.id   AF-A0A914F0W1-F1
#
_cell.length_a   1.000
_cell.length_b   1.000
_cell.length_c   1.000
_cell.angle_alpha   90.00
_cell.angle_beta   90.00
_cell.angle_gamma   90.00
#
_symmetry.space_group_name_H-M   'P 1'
#
loop_
_entity.id
_entity.type
_entity.pdbx_description
1 polymer ?
#
loop_
_entity_poly.entity_id
_entity_poly.type
_entity_poly.pdbx_seq_one_letter_code
_entity_poly.pdbx_strand_id
1 'polypeptide(L)'
;MIKNVVIFADGAFNPPHIAHIEMFLMGKKCMGKHGFNVVKGVMNPSADSYKKSGMISFEHRNEMCKLLVSKKEYNWIDVENFDDSNRVEVLKQCHEKTAKNMVKLKLCKFWTFEELKTILENYGMIIEVNSNRPGKDADPIQILDALNLPIKNVFTVSSTDEISSTAIREAFKNKNYDSLKEIMDENVIDYIVSHHFYE
;
A
#
# COMPACT_ATOMS: atom_id res chain seq x y z
N MET A 1 17.61 -6.85 -21.61
CA MET A 1 16.71 -5.67 -21.59
C MET A 1 16.19 -5.49 -20.18
N ILE A 2 16.25 -4.27 -19.63
CA ILE A 2 15.68 -3.94 -18.32
C ILE A 2 14.16 -4.01 -18.42
N LYS A 3 13.50 -4.72 -17.50
CA LYS A 3 12.03 -4.84 -17.50
C LYS A 3 11.43 -3.67 -16.72
N ASN A 4 10.49 -2.96 -17.36
CA ASN A 4 9.72 -1.92 -16.69
C ASN A 4 8.65 -2.55 -15.79
N VAL A 5 8.48 -2.00 -14.59
CA VAL A 5 7.46 -2.42 -13.63
C VAL A 5 6.66 -1.25 -13.08
N VAL A 6 5.37 -1.50 -12.84
CA VAL A 6 4.49 -0.62 -12.04
C VAL A 6 4.34 -1.22 -10.66
N ILE A 7 4.46 -0.38 -9.63
CA ILE A 7 4.18 -0.75 -8.25
C ILE A 7 2.74 -0.37 -7.91
N PHE A 8 1.93 -1.31 -7.47
CA PHE A 8 0.55 -1.07 -7.07
C PHE A 8 0.31 -1.37 -5.59
N ALA A 9 -0.37 -0.49 -4.86
CA ALA A 9 -0.78 -0.71 -3.48
C ALA A 9 -2.28 -0.37 -3.28
N ASP A 10 -3.07 -1.37 -2.89
CA ASP A 10 -4.44 -1.21 -2.44
C ASP A 10 -4.53 -1.16 -0.91
N GLY A 11 -5.39 -0.30 -0.38
CA GLY A 11 -5.58 -0.20 1.06
C GLY A 11 -6.70 0.73 1.45
N ALA A 12 -7.12 0.65 2.72
CA ALA A 12 -8.12 1.57 3.23
C ALA A 12 -7.62 3.01 3.25
N PHE A 13 -6.33 3.24 3.56
CA PHE A 13 -5.72 4.57 3.72
C PHE A 13 -6.60 5.50 4.58
N ASN A 14 -6.80 5.12 5.83
CA ASN A 14 -7.79 5.74 6.72
C ASN A 14 -7.16 6.17 8.07
N PRO A 15 -6.38 7.26 8.10
CA PRO A 15 -5.94 8.07 6.95
C PRO A 15 -4.63 7.54 6.29
N PRO A 16 -4.27 8.06 5.10
CA PRO A 16 -2.92 7.86 4.55
C PRO A 16 -1.86 8.60 5.41
N HIS A 17 -0.61 8.14 5.36
CA HIS A 17 0.49 8.60 6.22
C HIS A 17 1.86 8.20 5.64
N ILE A 18 2.96 8.67 6.22
CA ILE A 18 4.30 8.58 5.61
C ILE A 18 4.74 7.14 5.33
N ALA A 19 4.45 6.19 6.21
CA ALA A 19 4.80 4.78 5.97
C ALA A 19 4.18 4.19 4.69
N HIS A 20 3.05 4.73 4.20
CA HIS A 20 2.50 4.32 2.91
C HIS A 20 3.42 4.75 1.75
N ILE A 21 4.04 5.93 1.83
CA ILE A 21 5.04 6.39 0.86
C ILE A 21 6.34 5.60 1.00
N GLU A 22 6.80 5.36 2.23
CA GLU A 22 7.99 4.55 2.47
C GLU A 22 7.86 3.16 1.87
N MET A 23 6.68 2.56 1.91
CA MET A 23 6.38 1.29 1.24
C MET A 23 6.66 1.36 -0.29
N PHE A 24 6.23 2.42 -0.97
CA PHE A 24 6.55 2.64 -2.39
C PHE A 24 8.06 2.83 -2.62
N LEU A 25 8.74 3.61 -1.77
CA LEU A 25 10.17 3.86 -1.88
C LEU A 25 11.00 2.59 -1.66
N MET A 26 10.64 1.79 -0.65
CA MET A 26 11.24 0.48 -0.37
C MET A 26 11.01 -0.47 -1.53
N GLY A 27 9.79 -0.55 -2.05
CA GLY A 27 9.46 -1.34 -3.23
C GLY A 27 10.28 -0.94 -4.45
N LYS A 28 10.37 0.37 -4.74
CA LYS A 28 11.16 0.90 -5.86
C LYS A 28 12.64 0.56 -5.75
N LYS A 29 13.23 0.71 -4.56
CA LYS A 29 14.61 0.32 -4.27
C LYS A 29 14.82 -1.19 -4.45
N CYS A 30 13.89 -2.00 -3.95
CA CYS A 30 13.93 -3.46 -4.07
C CYS A 30 13.90 -3.91 -5.53
N MET A 31 12.98 -3.37 -6.33
CA MET A 31 12.87 -3.66 -7.76
C MET A 31 14.14 -3.25 -8.52
N GLY A 32 14.72 -2.09 -8.22
CA GLY A 32 15.99 -1.66 -8.80
C GLY A 32 17.14 -2.63 -8.54
N LYS A 33 17.26 -3.15 -7.31
CA LYS A 33 18.28 -4.17 -6.96
C LYS A 33 18.12 -5.47 -7.75
N HIS A 34 16.89 -5.80 -8.16
CA HIS A 34 16.58 -7.00 -8.94
C HIS A 34 16.55 -6.75 -10.46
N GLY A 35 17.08 -5.60 -10.92
CA GLY A 35 17.21 -5.30 -12.35
C GLY A 35 15.92 -4.86 -13.04
N PHE A 36 14.93 -4.41 -12.27
CA PHE A 36 13.70 -3.81 -12.80
C PHE A 36 13.77 -2.28 -12.77
N ASN A 37 13.10 -1.64 -13.73
CA ASN A 37 12.92 -0.20 -13.77
C ASN A 37 11.50 0.16 -13.33
N VAL A 38 11.35 0.79 -12.16
CA VAL A 38 10.04 1.23 -11.67
C VAL A 38 9.65 2.53 -12.35
N VAL A 39 8.61 2.47 -13.18
CA VAL A 39 8.17 3.60 -14.01
C VAL A 39 7.01 4.39 -13.42
N LYS A 40 6.24 3.78 -12.51
CA LYS A 40 5.07 4.38 -11.87
C LYS A 40 4.71 3.63 -10.58
N GLY A 41 4.22 4.36 -9.59
CA GLY A 41 3.52 3.85 -8.41
C GLY A 41 2.03 4.15 -8.55
N VAL A 42 1.17 3.26 -8.04
CA VAL A 42 -0.28 3.43 -8.02
C VAL A 42 -0.78 3.18 -6.61
N MET A 43 -1.31 4.22 -5.97
CA MET A 43 -1.97 4.18 -4.67
C MET A 43 -3.48 4.13 -4.92
N ASN A 44 -4.15 3.04 -4.52
CA ASN A 44 -5.57 2.83 -4.80
C ASN A 44 -6.37 2.68 -3.50
N PRO A 45 -7.02 3.75 -3.00
CA PRO A 45 -7.91 3.67 -1.87
C PRO A 45 -9.07 2.71 -2.14
N SER A 46 -9.29 1.77 -1.24
CA SER A 46 -10.42 0.84 -1.31
C SER A 46 -11.75 1.58 -1.33
N ALA A 47 -12.77 1.07 -2.00
CA ALA A 47 -14.10 1.67 -2.04
C ALA A 47 -14.82 1.54 -0.68
N ASP A 48 -15.92 2.25 -0.50
CA ASP A 48 -16.70 2.21 0.75
C ASP A 48 -17.44 0.88 0.97
N SER A 49 -17.56 0.06 -0.08
CA SER A 49 -17.99 -1.34 0.03
C SER A 49 -17.04 -2.18 0.89
N TYR A 50 -15.77 -1.77 1.04
CA TYR A 50 -14.83 -2.36 1.98
C TYR A 50 -15.18 -1.97 3.42
N LYS A 51 -16.06 -2.74 4.06
CA LYS A 51 -16.64 -2.46 5.39
C LYS A 51 -15.65 -2.59 6.56
N LYS A 52 -14.56 -1.81 6.57
CA LYS A 52 -13.65 -1.71 7.70
C LYS A 52 -14.21 -0.74 8.75
N SER A 53 -14.19 -1.14 10.02
CA SER A 53 -14.68 -0.31 11.12
C SER A 53 -13.94 1.03 11.21
N GLY A 54 -14.69 2.12 11.42
CA GLY A 54 -14.16 3.49 11.53
C GLY A 54 -13.62 4.07 10.23
N MET A 55 -13.97 3.50 9.07
CA MET A 55 -13.61 4.03 7.76
C MET A 55 -14.48 5.22 7.38
N ILE A 56 -13.86 6.36 7.09
CA ILE A 56 -14.56 7.51 6.51
C ILE A 56 -14.77 7.30 5.01
N SER A 57 -15.57 8.15 4.37
CA SER A 57 -15.94 7.99 2.96
C SER A 57 -14.72 7.93 2.03
N PHE A 58 -14.90 7.23 0.92
CA PHE A 58 -13.91 7.07 -0.13
C PHE A 58 -13.41 8.42 -0.63
N GLU A 59 -14.32 9.38 -0.80
CA GLU A 59 -14.00 10.73 -1.27
C GLU A 59 -12.92 11.40 -0.44
N HIS A 60 -13.07 11.40 0.90
CA HIS A 60 -12.10 12.01 1.80
C HIS A 60 -10.78 11.25 1.83
N ARG A 61 -10.81 9.92 1.82
CA ARG A 61 -9.59 9.09 1.81
C ARG A 61 -8.81 9.29 0.51
N ASN A 62 -9.52 9.36 -0.62
CA ASN A 62 -8.95 9.62 -1.92
C ASN A 62 -8.31 11.02 -1.97
N GLU A 63 -8.97 12.04 -1.44
CA GLU A 63 -8.40 13.39 -1.39
C GLU A 63 -7.15 13.46 -0.51
N MET A 64 -7.18 12.86 0.68
CA MET A 64 -5.99 12.75 1.54
C MET A 64 -4.84 11.99 0.86
N CYS A 65 -5.12 10.97 0.04
CA CYS A 65 -4.07 10.27 -0.71
C CYS A 65 -3.45 11.19 -1.76
N LYS A 66 -4.24 12.01 -2.47
CA LYS A 66 -3.72 12.98 -3.44
C LYS A 66 -2.84 14.03 -2.77
N LEU A 67 -3.29 14.55 -1.62
CA LEU A 67 -2.50 15.50 -0.82
C LEU A 67 -1.14 14.87 -0.45
N LEU A 68 -1.14 13.63 0.05
CA LEU A 68 0.08 12.93 0.44
C LEU A 68 1.08 12.77 -0.73
N VAL A 69 0.63 12.40 -1.93
CA VAL A 69 1.52 12.19 -3.09
C VAL A 69 1.84 13.46 -3.89
N SER A 70 1.22 14.60 -3.55
CA SER A 70 1.39 15.87 -4.28
C SER A 70 2.81 16.46 -4.19
N LYS A 71 3.60 16.05 -3.19
CA LYS A 71 5.00 16.47 -3.04
C LYS A 71 5.82 16.08 -4.26
N LYS A 72 6.70 16.98 -4.72
CA LYS A 72 7.55 16.78 -5.91
C LYS A 72 8.38 15.48 -5.87
N GLU A 73 8.78 15.04 -4.68
CA GLU A 73 9.53 13.80 -4.46
C GLU A 73 8.72 12.53 -4.77
N TYR A 74 7.39 12.61 -4.72
CA TYR A 74 6.46 11.50 -4.87
C TYR A 74 5.66 11.55 -6.18
N ASN A 75 6.00 12.47 -7.08
CA ASN A 75 5.30 12.70 -8.36
C ASN A 75 5.29 11.50 -9.34
N TRP A 76 5.96 10.41 -9.00
CA TRP A 76 5.93 9.15 -9.75
C TRP A 76 4.84 8.20 -9.24
N ILE A 77 4.14 8.56 -8.17
CA ILE A 77 3.03 7.82 -7.54
C ILE A 77 1.73 8.56 -7.85
N ASP A 78 0.83 7.90 -8.58
CA ASP A 78 -0.51 8.43 -8.85
C ASP A 78 -1.53 7.79 -7.92
N VAL A 79 -2.58 8.55 -7.59
CA VAL A 79 -3.77 8.02 -6.93
C VAL A 79 -4.78 7.60 -7.99
N GLU A 80 -5.22 6.36 -7.94
CA GLU A 80 -6.21 5.80 -8.86
C GLU A 80 -7.42 5.28 -8.09
N ASN A 81 -8.54 5.16 -8.79
CA ASN A 81 -9.78 4.60 -8.26
C ASN A 81 -10.30 3.54 -9.25
N PHE A 82 -10.00 2.29 -8.98
CA PHE A 82 -10.53 1.15 -9.74
C PHE A 82 -11.78 0.59 -9.06
N ASP A 83 -12.66 0.00 -9.86
CA ASP A 83 -13.90 -0.58 -9.36
C ASP A 83 -13.58 -1.80 -8.45
N ASP A 84 -14.04 -1.73 -7.19
CA ASP A 84 -13.67 -2.63 -6.08
C ASP A 84 -14.55 -3.89 -6.03
N SER A 85 -14.91 -4.43 -7.20
CA SER A 85 -15.73 -5.65 -7.32
C SER A 85 -15.03 -6.87 -6.71
N ASN A 86 -13.71 -7.00 -6.92
CA ASN A 86 -12.81 -7.83 -6.14
C ASN A 86 -11.35 -7.37 -6.33
N ARG A 87 -10.47 -7.76 -5.42
CA ARG A 87 -9.08 -7.28 -5.37
C ARG A 87 -8.18 -7.76 -6.52
N VAL A 88 -8.52 -8.87 -7.18
CA VAL A 88 -7.81 -9.36 -8.37
C VAL A 88 -8.23 -8.54 -9.60
N GLU A 89 -9.51 -8.20 -9.71
CA GLU A 89 -10.03 -7.36 -10.79
C GLU A 89 -9.47 -5.94 -10.71
N VAL A 90 -9.32 -5.37 -9.52
CA VAL A 90 -8.64 -4.08 -9.32
C VAL A 90 -7.21 -4.11 -9.88
N LEU A 91 -6.46 -5.20 -9.66
CA LEU A 91 -5.11 -5.35 -10.24
C LEU A 91 -5.16 -5.47 -11.75
N LYS A 92 -6.11 -6.24 -12.27
CA LYS A 92 -6.30 -6.43 -13.71
C LYS A 92 -6.62 -5.10 -14.41
N GLN A 93 -7.54 -4.31 -13.87
CA GLN A 93 -7.84 -2.96 -14.36
C GLN A 93 -6.59 -2.07 -14.38
N CYS A 94 -5.77 -2.12 -13.32
CA CYS A 94 -4.51 -1.39 -13.27
C CYS A 94 -3.51 -1.89 -14.33
N HIS A 95 -3.40 -3.20 -14.52
CA HIS A 95 -2.53 -3.79 -15.53
C HIS A 95 -2.93 -3.39 -16.95
N GLU A 96 -4.23 -3.47 -17.26
CA GLU A 96 -4.81 -3.07 -18.54
C GLU A 96 -4.56 -1.58 -18.83
N LYS A 97 -4.77 -0.71 -17.82
CA LYS A 97 -4.55 0.74 -17.95
C LYS A 97 -3.08 1.10 -18.14
N THR A 98 -2.15 0.35 -17.55
CA THR A 98 -0.72 0.70 -17.55
C THR A 98 0.11 0.02 -18.64
N ALA A 99 -0.41 -1.06 -19.25
CA ALA A 99 0.20 -1.83 -20.34
C ALA A 99 1.66 -2.29 -20.05
N LYS A 100 1.98 -2.59 -18.79
CA LYS A 100 3.33 -2.95 -18.33
C LYS A 100 3.29 -4.11 -17.33
N ASN A 101 4.42 -4.83 -17.19
CA ASN A 101 4.57 -5.81 -16.12
C ASN A 101 4.28 -5.12 -14.78
N MET A 102 3.46 -5.72 -13.93
CA MET A 102 3.01 -5.11 -12.69
C MET A 102 3.46 -5.94 -11.50
N VAL A 103 3.98 -5.26 -10.48
CA VAL A 103 4.32 -5.84 -9.19
C VAL A 103 3.39 -5.22 -8.16
N LYS A 104 2.60 -6.06 -7.50
CA LYS A 104 1.76 -5.64 -6.39
C LYS A 104 2.61 -5.53 -5.13
N LEU A 105 2.66 -4.36 -4.51
CA LEU A 105 2.96 -4.27 -3.08
C LEU A 105 1.70 -4.66 -2.34
N LYS A 106 1.78 -5.64 -1.44
CA LYS A 106 0.70 -5.85 -0.50
C LYS A 106 1.17 -5.78 0.94
N LEU A 107 0.64 -4.76 1.61
CA LEU A 107 0.28 -4.74 3.01
C LEU A 107 -1.23 -4.99 3.10
N CYS A 108 -1.69 -6.22 3.32
CA CYS A 108 -3.02 -6.52 3.84
C CYS A 108 -3.20 -8.03 4.04
N LYS A 109 -3.63 -8.37 5.24
CA LYS A 109 -4.15 -9.68 5.64
C LYS A 109 -5.45 -9.95 4.85
N PHE A 110 -5.84 -11.22 4.66
CA PHE A 110 -7.04 -11.68 3.93
C PHE A 110 -6.91 -11.71 2.39
N TRP A 111 -6.12 -12.66 1.88
CA TRP A 111 -6.33 -13.22 0.54
C TRP A 111 -6.88 -14.63 0.70
N THR A 112 -7.81 -15.02 -0.17
CA THR A 112 -8.06 -16.45 -0.40
C THR A 112 -6.87 -17.09 -1.11
N PHE A 113 -6.75 -18.42 -1.00
CA PHE A 113 -5.72 -19.17 -1.72
C PHE A 113 -5.79 -18.93 -3.23
N GLU A 114 -6.99 -18.90 -3.80
CA GLU A 114 -7.20 -18.70 -5.24
C GLU A 114 -6.81 -17.30 -5.72
N GLU A 115 -7.13 -16.25 -4.95
CA GLU A 115 -6.68 -14.90 -5.27
C GLU A 115 -5.15 -14.81 -5.22
N LEU A 116 -4.54 -15.39 -4.19
CA LEU A 116 -3.09 -15.39 -4.02
C LEU A 116 -2.40 -16.14 -5.16
N LYS A 117 -2.90 -17.32 -5.53
CA LYS A 117 -2.42 -18.10 -6.67
C LYS A 117 -2.54 -17.30 -7.96
N THR A 118 -3.71 -16.73 -8.23
CA THR A 118 -3.94 -15.91 -9.44
C THR A 118 -2.98 -14.73 -9.50
N ILE A 119 -2.72 -14.07 -8.36
CA ILE A 119 -1.78 -12.94 -8.31
C ILE A 119 -0.35 -13.40 -8.61
N LEU A 120 0.10 -14.50 -8.01
CA LEU A 120 1.46 -14.98 -8.16
C LEU A 120 1.75 -15.62 -9.53
N GLU A 121 0.74 -16.17 -10.19
CA GLU A 121 0.85 -16.72 -11.55
C GLU A 121 0.94 -15.60 -12.62
N ASN A 122 0.25 -14.47 -12.42
CA ASN A 122 0.11 -13.42 -13.43
C ASN A 122 0.91 -12.14 -13.14
N TYR A 123 1.25 -11.90 -11.87
CA TYR A 123 1.92 -10.69 -11.40
C TYR A 123 3.10 -11.02 -10.47
N GLY A 124 3.66 -10.00 -9.81
CA GLY A 124 4.63 -10.17 -8.71
C GLY A 124 4.09 -9.63 -7.39
N MET A 125 4.71 -10.03 -6.28
CA MET A 125 4.37 -9.55 -4.95
C MET A 125 5.59 -9.04 -4.20
N ILE A 126 5.50 -7.86 -3.61
CA ILE A 126 6.47 -7.38 -2.62
C ILE A 126 5.80 -7.43 -1.25
N ILE A 127 6.44 -8.14 -0.32
CA ILE A 127 5.97 -8.38 1.04
C ILE A 127 6.84 -7.59 2.01
N GLU A 128 6.23 -6.71 2.78
CA GLU A 128 6.90 -6.04 3.88
C GLU A 128 6.95 -6.95 5.11
N VAL A 129 8.14 -7.08 5.69
CA VAL A 129 8.41 -7.85 6.91
C VAL A 129 8.94 -6.88 7.97
N ASN A 130 8.28 -6.83 9.12
CA ASN A 130 8.75 -6.00 10.22
C ASN A 130 9.92 -6.68 10.96
N SER A 131 11.09 -6.05 10.90
CA SER A 131 12.36 -6.55 11.44
C SER A 131 12.42 -6.52 12.97
N ASN A 132 11.59 -5.71 13.62
CA ASN A 132 11.46 -5.61 15.08
C ASN A 132 10.53 -6.69 15.65
N ARG A 133 9.92 -7.52 14.79
CA ARG A 133 9.18 -8.74 15.17
C ARG A 133 9.82 -10.01 14.59
N PRO A 134 11.13 -10.24 14.77
CA PRO A 134 11.78 -11.42 14.22
C PRO A 134 11.21 -12.68 14.89
N GLY A 135 10.72 -13.64 14.09
CA GLY A 135 10.25 -14.94 14.56
C GLY A 135 8.77 -15.01 15.00
N LYS A 136 7.96 -13.97 14.82
CA LYS A 136 6.50 -14.03 15.10
C LYS A 136 5.65 -14.49 13.90
N ASP A 137 6.21 -14.43 12.69
CA ASP A 137 5.61 -14.93 11.46
C ASP A 137 6.68 -15.75 10.72
N ALA A 138 6.33 -16.93 10.21
CA ALA A 138 7.23 -17.72 9.38
C ALA A 138 7.66 -16.90 8.14
N ASP A 139 8.86 -17.20 7.60
CA ASP A 139 9.36 -16.52 6.39
C ASP A 139 8.28 -16.57 5.30
N PRO A 140 7.79 -15.42 4.79
CA PRO A 140 6.71 -15.40 3.81
C PRO A 140 7.00 -16.25 2.57
N ILE A 141 8.27 -16.34 2.16
CA ILE A 141 8.66 -17.16 1.01
C ILE A 141 8.50 -18.64 1.35
N GLN A 142 8.90 -19.07 2.55
CA GLN A 142 8.73 -20.45 3.00
C GLN A 142 7.25 -20.83 3.15
N ILE A 143 6.41 -19.90 3.62
CA ILE A 143 4.95 -20.12 3.69
C ILE A 143 4.39 -20.35 2.28
N LEU A 144 4.74 -19.49 1.33
CA LEU A 144 4.24 -19.60 -0.05
C LEU A 144 4.73 -20.89 -0.73
N ASP A 145 6.00 -21.25 -0.50
CA ASP A 145 6.59 -22.49 -1.02
C ASP A 145 5.92 -23.74 -0.44
N ALA A 146 5.67 -23.77 0.87
CA ALA A 146 4.94 -24.85 1.54
C ALA A 146 3.48 -25.00 1.04
N LEU A 147 2.89 -23.92 0.52
CA LEU A 147 1.58 -23.90 -0.11
C LEU A 147 1.62 -24.26 -1.62
N ASN A 148 2.80 -24.61 -2.16
CA ASN A 148 3.05 -24.86 -3.58
C ASN A 148 2.65 -23.68 -4.48
N LEU A 149 2.83 -22.45 -4.01
CA LEU A 149 2.53 -21.23 -4.77
C LEU A 149 3.77 -20.72 -5.51
N PRO A 150 3.61 -20.04 -6.66
CA PRO A 150 4.75 -19.49 -7.40
C PRO A 150 5.49 -18.40 -6.60
N ILE A 151 6.77 -18.64 -6.28
CA ILE A 151 7.59 -17.67 -5.52
C ILE A 151 8.58 -16.87 -6.38
N LYS A 152 8.68 -17.16 -7.68
CA LYS A 152 9.70 -16.56 -8.58
C LYS A 152 9.68 -15.03 -8.63
N ASN A 153 8.50 -14.43 -8.52
CA ASN A 153 8.30 -12.97 -8.55
C ASN A 153 7.85 -12.44 -7.18
N VAL A 154 8.28 -13.10 -6.11
CA VAL A 154 8.04 -12.67 -4.73
C VAL A 154 9.32 -12.07 -4.16
N PHE A 155 9.19 -10.87 -3.61
CA PHE A 155 10.29 -10.13 -3.01
C PHE A 155 9.91 -9.70 -1.60
N THR A 156 10.89 -9.63 -0.71
CA THR A 156 10.68 -9.13 0.65
C THR A 156 11.38 -7.78 0.83
N VAL A 157 10.77 -6.91 1.62
CA VAL A 157 11.38 -5.67 2.11
C VAL A 157 11.23 -5.61 3.63
N SER A 158 12.24 -5.05 4.29
CA SER A 158 12.29 -4.98 5.75
C SER A 158 11.99 -3.57 6.21
N SER A 159 11.07 -3.42 7.15
CA SER A 159 10.80 -2.16 7.85
C SER A 159 11.03 -2.32 9.36
N THR A 160 11.17 -1.19 10.04
CA THR A 160 11.34 -1.10 11.50
C THR A 160 10.15 -0.43 12.18
N ASP A 161 9.50 0.50 11.49
CA ASP A 161 8.49 1.38 12.07
C ASP A 161 7.08 0.81 11.91
N GLU A 162 6.29 0.82 12.98
CA GLU A 162 4.87 0.43 12.95
C GLU A 162 3.97 1.65 13.08
N ILE A 163 3.95 2.49 12.04
CA ILE A 163 2.96 3.55 11.93
C ILE A 163 1.66 2.91 11.42
N SER A 164 0.63 2.88 12.26
CA SER A 164 -0.69 2.37 11.88
C SER A 164 -1.73 3.49 11.83
N SER A 165 -2.60 3.44 10.82
CA SER A 165 -3.71 4.40 10.73
C SER A 165 -4.65 4.30 11.94
N THR A 166 -4.71 3.16 12.64
CA THR A 166 -5.47 3.03 13.90
C THR A 166 -4.87 3.88 15.00
N ALA A 167 -3.55 3.83 15.21
CA ALA A 167 -2.87 4.67 16.19
C ALA A 167 -3.02 6.16 15.87
N ILE A 168 -2.96 6.52 14.57
CA ILE A 168 -3.20 7.89 14.12
C ILE A 168 -4.63 8.36 14.45
N ARG A 169 -5.65 7.56 14.16
CA ARG A 169 -7.04 7.91 14.51
C ARG A 169 -7.20 8.12 16.02
N GLU A 170 -6.55 7.29 16.84
CA GLU A 170 -6.56 7.48 18.31
C GLU A 170 -5.82 8.76 18.74
N ALA A 171 -4.72 9.12 18.07
CA ALA A 171 -4.02 10.38 18.35
C ALA A 171 -4.87 11.61 18.02
N PHE A 172 -5.65 11.58 16.93
CA PHE A 172 -6.63 12.62 16.60
C PHE A 172 -7.71 12.76 17.68
N LYS A 173 -8.34 11.66 18.11
CA LYS A 173 -9.32 11.66 19.21
C LYS A 173 -8.78 12.29 20.49
N ASN A 174 -7.52 11.98 20.81
CA ASN A 174 -6.84 12.49 22.00
C ASN A 174 -6.23 13.89 21.82
N LYS A 175 -6.42 14.52 20.66
CA LYS A 175 -5.85 15.85 20.31
C LYS A 175 -4.33 15.94 20.47
N ASN A 176 -3.62 14.83 20.25
CA ASN A 176 -2.17 14.73 20.35
C ASN A 176 -1.50 15.02 18.98
N TYR A 177 -1.62 16.25 18.51
CA TYR A 177 -1.19 16.63 17.16
C TYR A 177 0.33 16.68 16.96
N ASP A 178 1.11 16.94 18.00
CA ASP A 178 2.58 17.04 17.86
C ASP A 178 3.20 15.71 17.44
N SER A 179 2.68 14.60 17.96
CA SER A 179 3.10 13.25 17.54
C SER A 179 2.77 12.93 16.08
N LEU A 180 1.80 13.63 15.48
CA LEU A 180 1.35 13.38 14.10
C LEU A 180 2.26 14.06 13.06
N LYS A 181 2.90 15.17 13.41
CA LYS A 181 3.76 15.94 12.49
C LYS A 181 4.97 15.16 11.99
N GLU A 182 5.42 14.15 12.74
CA GLU A 182 6.54 13.28 12.36
C GLU A 182 6.13 12.15 11.41
N ILE A 183 4.85 11.78 11.40
CA ILE A 183 4.35 10.57 10.74
C ILE A 183 3.31 10.84 9.64
N MET A 184 2.83 12.08 9.53
CA MET A 184 1.83 12.50 8.55
C MET A 184 2.25 13.77 7.80
N ASP A 185 1.71 13.92 6.60
CA ASP A 185 1.84 15.14 5.83
C ASP A 185 1.00 16.26 6.43
N GLU A 186 1.55 17.47 6.48
CA GLU A 186 0.88 18.65 7.04
C GLU A 186 -0.46 18.95 6.35
N ASN A 187 -0.53 18.80 5.02
CA ASN A 187 -1.77 19.06 4.28
C ASN A 187 -2.84 18.01 4.59
N VAL A 188 -2.43 16.79 4.89
CA VAL A 188 -3.35 15.72 5.32
C VAL A 188 -3.83 15.97 6.75
N ILE A 189 -2.96 16.43 7.66
CA ILE A 189 -3.34 16.83 9.01
C ILE A 189 -4.36 17.98 8.93
N ASP A 190 -4.05 19.03 8.17
CA ASP A 190 -4.92 20.20 8.02
C ASP A 190 -6.28 19.82 7.45
N TYR A 191 -6.31 18.93 6.44
CA TYR A 191 -7.55 18.41 5.88
C TYR A 191 -8.39 17.66 6.91
N ILE A 192 -7.78 16.81 7.75
CA ILE A 192 -8.48 16.07 8.80
C ILE A 192 -9.06 17.02 9.85
N VAL A 193 -8.27 17.99 10.30
CA VAL A 193 -8.66 18.97 11.32
C VAL A 193 -9.78 19.87 10.80
N SER A 194 -9.72 20.34 9.56
CA SER A 194 -10.73 21.24 8.99
C SER A 194 -12.09 20.58 8.75
N HIS A 195 -12.12 19.25 8.63
CA HIS A 195 -13.33 18.47 8.38
C HIS A 195 -13.82 17.71 9.62
N HIS A 196 -13.18 17.89 10.78
CA HIS A 196 -13.55 17.24 12.05
C HIS A 196 -13.55 15.70 11.97
N PHE A 197 -12.61 15.11 11.23
CA PHE A 197 -12.50 13.65 11.15
C PHE A 197 -11.74 13.06 12.34
N TYR A 198 -12.18 11.86 12.75
CA TYR A 198 -11.57 11.07 13.81
C TYR A 198 -11.58 11.72 15.20
N GLU A 199 -12.55 12.59 15.47
CA GLU A 199 -12.85 13.14 16.81
C GLU A 199 -13.68 12.17 17.67
#